data_AF-A0AAD7XK44-F1
#
_entry.id   AF-A0AAD7XK44-F1
#
_cell.length_a   1.000
_cell.length_b   1.000
_cell.length_c   1.000
_cell.angle_alpha   90.00
_cell.angle_beta   90.00
_cell.angle_gamma   90.00
#
_symmetry.space_group_name_H-M   'P 1'
#
loop_
_entity.id
_entity.type
_entity.pdbx_description
1 polymer ?
#
loop_
_entity_poly.entity_id
_entity_poly.type
_entity_poly.pdbx_seq_one_letter_code
_entity_poly.pdbx_strand_id
1 'polypeptide(L)'
;MYPGITSAEIGTAPPPVEAAEPGQWTYEFPDAHSADLGMIAVPGSDLIQFATDPVAIVANSEALGLPLPNTLEVLVVLDRAVTTFSDRAFFAFADDDATGSVSIRRFDDPPADRSILGKVVVIHLPFDPASASTSGTWLEEGDVSM
;
A
#
# COMPACT_ATOMS: atom_id res chain seq x y z
N MET A 1 -18.14 -1.58 2.00
CA MET A 1 -17.55 -0.46 1.23
C MET A 1 -16.77 0.36 2.25
N TYR A 2 -15.45 0.29 2.23
CA TYR A 2 -14.60 1.20 3.02
C TYR A 2 -14.95 2.64 2.56
N PRO A 3 -15.10 3.63 3.45
CA PRO A 3 -15.37 5.01 3.04
C PRO A 3 -14.08 5.59 2.43
N GLY A 4 -13.74 5.10 1.24
CA GLY A 4 -12.50 5.20 0.47
C GLY A 4 -11.70 6.46 0.64
N ILE A 5 -10.36 6.30 0.59
CA ILE A 5 -9.49 7.37 0.12
C ILE A 5 -9.86 7.68 -1.34
N THR A 6 -9.84 8.95 -1.69
CA THR A 6 -10.10 9.47 -3.03
C THR A 6 -8.80 9.62 -3.81
N SER A 7 -8.90 9.64 -5.14
CA SER A 7 -7.77 9.91 -6.02
C SER A 7 -7.12 11.27 -5.74
N ALA A 8 -7.93 12.26 -5.34
CA ALA A 8 -7.45 13.58 -4.94
C ALA A 8 -6.57 13.51 -3.68
N GLU A 9 -6.98 12.75 -2.65
CA GLU A 9 -6.23 12.58 -1.40
C GLU A 9 -4.90 11.83 -1.61
N ILE A 10 -4.85 10.87 -2.54
CA ILE A 10 -3.55 10.25 -2.91
C ILE A 10 -2.63 11.29 -3.58
N GLY A 11 -3.21 12.24 -4.32
CA GLY A 11 -2.49 13.32 -4.98
C GLY A 11 -2.00 14.43 -4.04
N THR A 12 -2.57 14.59 -2.85
CA THR A 12 -2.14 15.65 -1.90
C THR A 12 -0.87 15.32 -1.14
N ALA A 13 -0.46 14.04 -1.08
CA ALA A 13 0.77 13.66 -0.40
C ALA A 13 1.98 14.37 -1.04
N PRO A 14 2.88 14.97 -0.23
CA PRO A 14 4.00 15.75 -0.72
C PRO A 14 4.93 14.90 -1.60
N PRO A 15 5.69 15.52 -2.52
CA PRO A 15 6.69 14.81 -3.27
C PRO A 15 7.80 14.28 -2.33
N PRO A 16 8.56 13.26 -2.76
CA PRO A 16 9.64 12.70 -1.98
C PRO A 16 10.72 13.75 -1.74
N VAL A 17 11.22 13.79 -0.50
CA VAL A 17 12.37 14.59 -0.11
C VAL A 17 13.66 13.88 -0.50
N GLU A 18 14.75 14.63 -0.74
CA GLU A 18 16.05 14.04 -1.02
C GLU A 18 16.49 13.10 0.12
N ALA A 19 17.04 11.96 -0.27
CA ALA A 19 17.52 10.95 0.67
C ALA A 19 18.59 11.55 1.59
N ALA A 20 18.50 11.24 2.88
CA ALA A 20 19.47 11.66 3.86
C ALA A 20 20.84 11.04 3.57
N GLU A 21 21.91 11.78 3.91
CA GLU A 21 23.26 11.20 3.94
C GLU A 21 23.35 10.01 4.91
N PRO A 22 24.25 9.03 4.69
CA PRO A 22 24.40 7.89 5.58
C PRO A 22 24.58 8.30 7.04
N GLY A 23 23.73 7.76 7.91
CA GLY A 23 23.71 8.08 9.35
C GLY A 23 22.80 9.24 9.74
N GLN A 24 22.08 9.84 8.79
CA GLN A 24 21.10 10.90 9.04
C GLN A 24 19.67 10.43 8.72
N TRP A 25 18.71 11.23 9.19
CA TRP A 25 17.29 11.06 8.91
C TRP A 25 16.79 12.36 8.30
N THR A 26 16.16 12.28 7.13
CA THR A 26 15.37 13.38 6.59
C THR A 26 13.93 13.12 7.00
N TYR A 27 13.35 14.03 7.78
CA TYR A 27 11.92 14.03 8.07
C TYR A 27 11.41 15.46 7.90
N GLU A 28 10.33 15.60 7.14
CA GLU A 28 9.60 16.85 7.01
C GLU A 28 8.20 16.59 7.55
N PHE A 29 7.87 17.19 8.68
CA PHE A 29 6.50 17.13 9.17
C PHE A 29 5.69 18.18 8.42
N PRO A 30 4.53 17.81 7.87
CA PRO A 30 3.60 18.81 7.37
C PRO A 30 3.34 19.84 8.47
N ASP A 31 3.36 21.12 8.11
CA ASP A 31 3.13 22.20 9.07
C ASP A 31 1.70 22.10 9.68
N ALA A 32 1.41 22.90 10.70
CA ALA A 32 0.11 22.85 11.39
C ALA A 32 -1.12 23.11 10.49
N HIS A 33 -0.94 23.52 9.23
CA HIS A 33 -2.00 23.70 8.23
C HIS A 33 -2.21 22.47 7.34
N SER A 34 -1.38 21.45 7.48
CA SER A 34 -1.37 20.21 6.69
C SER A 34 -1.70 18.98 7.57
N ALA A 35 -2.45 19.20 8.66
CA ALA A 35 -2.74 18.23 9.73
C ALA A 35 -3.50 16.96 9.29
N ASP A 36 -3.89 16.87 8.03
CA ASP A 36 -4.59 15.72 7.46
C ASP A 36 -3.63 14.63 6.92
N LEU A 37 -2.32 14.91 6.88
CA LEU A 37 -1.31 13.97 6.38
C LEU A 37 -0.40 13.46 7.51
N GLY A 38 -0.16 12.14 7.51
CA GLY A 38 0.73 11.46 8.43
C GLY A 38 2.00 10.96 7.75
N MET A 39 3.08 10.86 8.52
CA MET A 39 4.36 10.27 8.08
C MET A 39 4.59 8.95 8.84
N ILE A 40 5.10 7.93 8.17
CA ILE A 40 5.42 6.63 8.76
C ILE A 40 6.83 6.18 8.37
N ALA A 41 7.57 5.69 9.35
CA ALA A 41 8.81 4.97 9.09
C ALA A 41 8.48 3.51 8.73
N VAL A 42 8.95 3.06 7.58
CA VAL A 42 8.80 1.67 7.10
C VAL A 42 10.15 0.96 7.10
N PRO A 43 10.20 -0.36 7.32
CA PRO A 43 11.45 -1.11 7.23
C PRO A 43 12.11 -0.94 5.86
N GLY A 44 13.40 -0.62 5.85
CA GLY A 44 14.16 -0.51 4.60
C GLY A 44 14.17 -1.83 3.82
N SER A 45 13.83 -1.77 2.54
CA SER A 45 13.96 -2.87 1.59
C SER A 45 14.30 -2.31 0.21
N ASP A 46 14.92 -3.12 -0.63
CA ASP A 46 15.22 -2.75 -2.02
C ASP A 46 13.95 -2.26 -2.76
N LEU A 47 12.81 -2.90 -2.51
CA LEU A 47 11.53 -2.52 -3.12
C LEU A 47 11.12 -1.08 -2.79
N ILE A 48 11.27 -0.67 -1.54
CA ILE A 48 10.93 0.69 -1.09
C ILE A 48 12.00 1.69 -1.50
N GLN A 49 13.27 1.29 -1.43
CA GLN A 49 14.40 2.15 -1.81
C GLN A 49 14.38 2.54 -3.29
N PHE A 50 13.88 1.65 -4.17
CA PHE A 50 13.76 1.92 -5.61
C PHE A 50 12.42 2.56 -6.01
N ALA A 51 11.50 2.78 -5.07
CA ALA A 51 10.26 3.50 -5.35
C ALA A 51 10.57 4.98 -5.60
N THR A 52 10.06 5.52 -6.70
CA THR A 52 10.39 6.89 -7.11
C THR A 52 9.52 7.92 -6.40
N ASP A 53 8.22 7.65 -6.25
CA ASP A 53 7.29 8.53 -5.55
C ASP A 53 6.38 7.73 -4.59
N PRO A 54 6.95 7.25 -3.45
CA PRO A 54 6.23 6.39 -2.52
C PRO A 54 5.21 7.14 -1.66
N VAL A 55 3.98 6.61 -1.56
CA VAL A 55 2.92 7.06 -0.65
C VAL A 55 2.36 5.88 0.12
N ALA A 56 2.16 6.06 1.42
CA ALA A 56 1.59 5.04 2.29
C ALA A 56 0.08 5.28 2.53
N ILE A 57 -0.71 4.22 2.46
CA ILE A 57 -2.16 4.22 2.64
C ILE A 57 -2.51 3.17 3.69
N VAL A 58 -3.36 3.52 4.65
CA VAL A 58 -3.97 2.55 5.55
C VAL A 58 -5.21 1.98 4.89
N ALA A 59 -5.24 0.66 4.73
CA ALA A 59 -6.34 -0.05 4.09
C ALA A 59 -6.79 -1.22 4.94
N ASN A 60 -7.96 -1.76 4.62
CA ASN A 60 -8.46 -2.98 5.22
C ASN A 60 -8.07 -4.20 4.35
N SER A 61 -7.55 -5.26 4.96
CA SER A 61 -7.10 -6.48 4.28
C SER A 61 -8.19 -7.15 3.43
N GLU A 62 -9.46 -7.07 3.87
CA GLU A 62 -10.62 -7.60 3.14
C GLU A 62 -10.87 -6.81 1.84
N ALA A 63 -10.69 -5.48 1.87
CA ALA A 63 -10.85 -4.64 0.69
C ALA A 63 -9.81 -4.95 -0.41
N LEU A 64 -8.63 -5.40 0.01
CA LEU A 64 -7.54 -5.87 -0.86
C LEU A 64 -7.73 -7.33 -1.33
N GLY A 65 -8.71 -8.05 -0.78
CA GLY A 65 -8.93 -9.47 -1.08
C GLY A 65 -7.84 -10.40 -0.51
N LEU A 66 -7.16 -9.99 0.57
CA LEU A 66 -6.15 -10.84 1.21
C LEU A 66 -6.84 -11.98 1.97
N PRO A 67 -6.45 -13.26 1.75
CA PRO A 67 -7.05 -14.41 2.41
C PRO A 67 -6.51 -14.57 3.84
N LEU A 68 -6.85 -13.63 4.72
CA LEU A 68 -6.47 -13.65 6.13
C LEU A 68 -7.63 -14.17 7.00
N PRO A 69 -7.33 -14.84 8.12
CA PRO A 69 -8.37 -15.41 8.99
C PRO A 69 -9.25 -14.34 9.65
N ASN A 70 -8.69 -13.15 9.87
CA ASN A 70 -9.40 -11.99 10.41
C ASN A 70 -9.14 -10.78 9.52
N THR A 71 -10.11 -9.89 9.47
CA THR A 71 -10.00 -8.58 8.84
C THR A 71 -9.01 -7.72 9.64
N LEU A 72 -7.93 -7.27 9.01
CA LEU A 72 -6.87 -6.45 9.61
C LEU A 72 -6.76 -5.09 8.91
N GLU A 73 -6.35 -4.07 9.66
CA GLU A 73 -5.82 -2.83 9.07
C GLU A 73 -4.36 -3.06 8.66
N VAL A 74 -4.05 -2.72 7.41
CA VAL A 74 -2.75 -2.97 6.79
C VAL A 74 -2.22 -1.68 6.17
N LEU A 75 -0.90 -1.57 6.11
CA LEU A 75 -0.23 -0.45 5.46
C LEU A 75 0.14 -0.85 4.03
N VAL A 76 -0.36 -0.11 3.05
CA VAL A 76 -0.04 -0.30 1.63
C VAL A 76 0.88 0.83 1.19
N VAL A 77 2.03 0.49 0.61
CA VAL A 77 2.91 1.47 -0.02
C VAL A 77 2.70 1.42 -1.53
N LEU A 78 2.34 2.54 -2.12
CA LEU A 78 2.20 2.75 -3.56
C LEU A 78 3.38 3.56 -4.09
N ASP A 79 3.84 3.29 -5.30
CA ASP A 79 4.68 4.21 -6.08
C ASP A 79 3.83 4.91 -7.12
N ARG A 80 3.56 6.20 -6.92
CA ARG A 80 2.73 7.04 -7.79
C ARG A 80 3.38 7.30 -9.15
N ALA A 81 4.71 7.20 -9.26
CA ALA A 81 5.42 7.41 -10.52
C ALA A 81 5.21 6.26 -11.52
N VAL A 82 4.75 5.10 -11.05
CA VAL A 82 4.58 3.90 -11.89
C VAL A 82 3.11 3.75 -12.30
N THR A 83 2.76 4.32 -13.46
CA THR A 83 1.39 4.31 -14.01
C THR A 83 1.23 3.40 -15.24
N THR A 84 2.27 2.68 -15.63
CA THR A 84 2.20 1.71 -16.73
C THR A 84 1.61 0.39 -16.24
N PHE A 85 0.53 -0.07 -16.88
CA PHE A 85 -0.15 -1.32 -16.53
C PHE A 85 0.77 -2.55 -16.63
N SER A 86 0.60 -3.49 -15.70
CA SER A 86 1.18 -4.83 -15.77
C SER A 86 0.20 -5.84 -15.17
N ASP A 87 -0.05 -6.92 -15.90
CA ASP A 87 -0.87 -8.05 -15.48
C ASP A 87 -0.30 -8.81 -14.27
N ARG A 88 0.94 -8.53 -13.84
CA ARG A 88 1.62 -9.20 -12.72
C ARG A 88 1.76 -8.34 -11.47
N ALA A 89 1.12 -7.17 -11.44
CA ALA A 89 1.20 -6.25 -10.33
C ALA A 89 -0.18 -5.80 -9.86
N PHE A 90 -0.24 -5.39 -8.60
CA PHE A 90 -1.39 -4.68 -8.05
C PHE A 90 -1.20 -3.18 -8.29
N PHE A 91 -2.28 -2.50 -8.65
CA PHE A 91 -2.29 -1.06 -8.85
C PHE A 91 -3.44 -0.45 -8.06
N ALA A 92 -3.26 0.81 -7.68
CA ALA A 92 -4.35 1.67 -7.26
C ALA A 92 -4.99 2.28 -8.51
N PHE A 93 -6.31 2.21 -8.58
CA PHE A 93 -7.12 2.73 -9.68
C PHE A 93 -8.11 3.77 -9.15
N ALA A 94 -8.22 4.90 -9.83
CA ALA A 94 -9.37 5.78 -9.66
C ALA A 94 -10.52 5.25 -10.51
N ASP A 95 -11.66 5.02 -9.87
CA ASP A 95 -12.93 4.79 -10.55
C ASP A 95 -13.39 6.10 -11.24
N ASP A 96 -13.98 5.98 -12.44
CA ASP A 96 -14.62 7.10 -13.15
C ASP A 96 -16.00 7.45 -12.55
N ASP A 97 -16.04 7.55 -11.21
CA ASP A 97 -17.20 8.04 -10.47
C ASP A 97 -17.00 9.49 -10.04
N ALA A 98 -18.10 10.20 -9.75
CA ALA A 98 -18.04 11.60 -9.33
C ALA A 98 -17.31 11.81 -7.99
N THR A 99 -17.08 10.74 -7.23
CA THR A 99 -16.42 10.73 -5.93
C THR A 99 -14.90 10.51 -6.04
N GLY A 100 -14.40 10.05 -7.18
CA GLY A 100 -13.00 9.71 -7.39
C GLY A 100 -12.54 8.55 -6.51
N SER A 101 -13.40 7.56 -6.26
CA SER A 101 -13.13 6.43 -5.37
C SER A 101 -11.89 5.66 -5.82
N VAL A 102 -11.09 5.16 -4.86
CA VAL A 102 -9.90 4.36 -5.16
C VAL A 102 -10.14 2.88 -4.87
N SER A 103 -9.74 2.03 -5.81
CA SER A 103 -9.66 0.59 -5.61
C SER A 103 -8.25 0.06 -5.86
N ILE A 104 -7.78 -0.88 -5.03
CA ILE A 104 -6.45 -1.48 -5.15
C ILE A 104 -6.59 -2.95 -5.51
N ARG A 105 -6.26 -3.30 -6.76
CA ARG A 105 -6.48 -4.65 -7.31
C ARG A 105 -5.46 -4.99 -8.40
N ARG A 106 -5.43 -6.27 -8.76
CA ARG A 106 -4.78 -6.79 -9.96
C ARG A 106 -5.86 -7.09 -11.00
N PHE A 107 -5.59 -6.77 -12.26
CA PHE A 107 -6.40 -7.20 -13.40
C PHE A 107 -5.53 -7.98 -14.38
N ASP A 108 -6.15 -8.88 -15.15
CA ASP A 108 -5.46 -9.59 -16.23
C ASP A 108 -5.32 -8.68 -17.47
N ASP A 109 -6.30 -7.82 -17.72
CA ASP A 109 -6.31 -6.81 -18.78
C ASP A 109 -6.48 -5.40 -18.19
N PRO A 110 -5.95 -4.33 -18.83
CA PRO A 110 -6.10 -2.98 -18.33
C PRO A 110 -7.58 -2.56 -18.34
N PRO A 111 -8.14 -2.08 -17.21
CA PRO A 111 -9.50 -1.58 -17.18
C PRO A 111 -9.65 -0.32 -18.04
N ALA A 112 -10.69 -0.24 -18.87
CA ALA A 112 -10.89 0.86 -19.83
C ALA A 112 -11.48 2.13 -19.20
N ASP A 113 -12.16 1.99 -18.07
CA ASP A 113 -12.94 3.00 -17.34
C ASP A 113 -12.24 3.46 -16.06
N ARG A 114 -10.94 3.18 -15.92
CA ARG A 114 -10.18 3.48 -14.71
C ARG A 114 -8.79 4.01 -15.05
N SER A 115 -8.33 4.97 -14.27
CA SER A 115 -6.97 5.48 -14.38
C SER A 115 -6.07 4.89 -13.30
N ILE A 116 -4.83 4.56 -13.67
CA ILE A 116 -3.82 4.04 -12.73
C ILE A 116 -3.23 5.22 -11.95
N LEU A 117 -3.32 5.16 -10.63
CA LEU A 117 -2.76 6.15 -9.70
C LEU A 117 -1.35 5.80 -9.22
N GLY A 118 -0.98 4.52 -9.31
CA GLY A 118 0.33 4.04 -8.90
C GLY A 118 0.35 2.53 -8.71
N LYS A 119 1.56 1.98 -8.65
CA LYS A 119 1.79 0.54 -8.44
C LYS A 119 1.96 0.25 -6.95
N VAL A 120 1.36 -0.84 -6.46
CA VAL A 120 1.64 -1.35 -5.11
C VAL A 120 3.07 -1.89 -5.04
N VAL A 121 3.87 -1.33 -4.13
CA VAL A 121 5.25 -1.74 -3.87
C VAL A 121 5.27 -2.85 -2.83
N VAL A 122 4.61 -2.64 -1.70
CA VAL A 122 4.56 -3.58 -0.58
C VAL A 122 3.30 -3.37 0.25
N ILE A 123 2.83 -4.44 0.90
CA ILE A 123 1.77 -4.41 1.90
C ILE A 123 2.38 -4.93 3.21
N HIS A 124 2.35 -4.10 4.25
CA HIS A 124 2.76 -4.49 5.59
C HIS A 124 1.54 -4.88 6.42
N LEU A 125 1.55 -6.11 6.90
CA LEU A 125 0.61 -6.56 7.93
C LEU A 125 1.06 -6.03 9.29
N PRO A 126 0.11 -5.73 10.20
CA PRO A 126 0.46 -5.35 11.55
C PRO A 126 1.16 -6.50 12.26
N PHE A 127 2.10 -6.18 13.14
CA PHE A 127 2.75 -7.19 13.97
C PHE A 127 1.75 -7.73 14.99
N ASP A 128 1.51 -9.04 14.95
CA ASP A 128 0.78 -9.75 16.00
C ASP A 128 1.73 -10.70 16.75
N PRO A 129 2.04 -10.44 18.04
CA PRO A 129 2.93 -11.27 18.83
C PRO A 129 2.42 -12.71 19.01
N ALA A 130 1.10 -12.94 18.96
CA ALA A 130 0.55 -14.28 19.06
C ALA A 130 0.85 -15.09 17.79
N SER A 131 0.66 -14.49 16.61
CA SER A 131 1.01 -15.11 15.32
C SER A 131 2.53 -15.32 15.15
N ALA A 132 3.37 -14.40 15.64
CA ALA A 132 4.82 -14.46 15.50
C ALA A 132 5.48 -15.63 16.26
N SER A 133 4.79 -16.18 17.26
CA SER A 133 5.25 -17.34 18.03
C SER A 133 4.95 -18.68 17.35
N THR A 134 4.08 -18.67 16.34
CA THR A 134 3.73 -19.87 15.57
C THR A 134 4.59 -19.87 14.32
N SER A 135 5.79 -20.45 14.41
CA SER A 135 6.60 -20.78 13.23
C SER A 135 5.91 -21.88 12.43
N GLY A 136 4.81 -21.54 11.74
CA GLY A 136 4.11 -22.40 10.80
C GLY A 136 4.35 -21.84 9.41
N THR A 137 5.27 -22.44 8.68
CA THR A 137 5.29 -22.32 7.22
C THR A 137 3.88 -22.64 6.72
N TRP A 138 3.23 -21.67 6.07
CA TRP A 138 1.92 -21.76 5.39
C TRP A 138 1.82 -22.86 4.30
N LEU A 139 2.85 -23.71 4.19
CA LEU A 139 2.95 -24.90 3.36
C LEU A 139 2.72 -26.22 4.12
N GLU A 140 2.55 -26.21 5.44
CA GLU A 140 2.49 -27.45 6.25
C GLU A 140 1.08 -27.87 6.72
N GLU A 141 0.01 -27.20 6.30
CA GLU A 141 -1.35 -27.73 6.52
C GLU A 141 -1.78 -28.59 5.34
N GLY A 142 -1.27 -29.82 5.31
CA GLY A 142 -1.65 -30.79 4.29
C GLY A 142 -1.08 -32.20 4.43
N ASP A 143 -0.55 -32.62 5.58
CA ASP A 143 -0.31 -34.06 5.81
C ASP A 143 -0.20 -34.42 7.31
N VAL A 144 -1.34 -34.58 7.98
CA VAL A 144 -1.40 -35.38 9.24
C VAL A 144 -2.69 -36.22 9.24
N SER A 145 -2.57 -37.36 8.56
CA SER A 145 -3.10 -38.71 8.86
C SER A 145 -4.44 -38.89 9.63
N MET A 146 -5.35 -39.67 9.04
CA MET A 146 -5.53 -41.10 9.39
C MET A 146 -6.34 -41.83 8.31
#